data_AF-A0A9E7R2R0-F1
#
_entry.id   AF-A0A9E7R2R0-F1
#
_cell.length_a   1.000
_cell.length_b   1.000
_cell.length_c   1.000
_cell.angle_alpha   90.00
_cell.angle_beta   90.00
_cell.angle_gamma   90.00
#
_symmetry.space_group_name_H-M   'P 1'
#
loop_
_entity.id
_entity.type
_entity.pdbx_description
1 polymer ?
#
loop_
_entity_poly.entity_id
_entity_poly.type
_entity_poly.pdbx_seq_one_letter_code
_entity_poly.pdbx_strand_id
1 'polypeptide(L)'
;MVTDESKLAVLDAAVTSLATATETETNDSRPDATLVSLNTEATGELTSGDVDWFGFDVDSETDLTVEVTRDTGDGVAALSLYGPDGFRDQVYVGGDTARVTELVSTTGTYFVALVDLNGGTGSYTLTVTDGTQETATATPTPTATATPTPTATATPIVDDDYGDQDYGFYGFGGTE
;
A
#
# COMPACT_ATOMS: atom_id res chain seq x y z
N MET A 1 -45.49 18.77 25.77
CA MET A 1 -44.80 17.46 25.79
C MET A 1 -44.34 17.24 24.36
N VAL A 2 -43.15 17.74 24.04
CA VAL A 2 -42.53 17.55 22.71
C VAL A 2 -41.50 16.46 22.95
N THR A 3 -41.73 15.29 22.36
CA THR A 3 -40.79 14.18 22.38
C THR A 3 -39.62 14.53 21.46
N ASP A 4 -38.45 14.66 22.07
CA ASP A 4 -37.16 14.78 21.41
C ASP A 4 -36.79 13.39 20.88
N GLU A 5 -36.93 13.18 19.57
CA GLU A 5 -36.42 11.98 18.92
C GLU A 5 -34.91 12.14 18.75
N SER A 6 -34.20 11.41 19.61
CA SER A 6 -32.76 11.28 19.63
C SER A 6 -32.26 10.93 18.24
N LYS A 7 -31.54 11.88 17.64
CA LYS A 7 -30.83 11.73 16.36
C LYS A 7 -29.87 10.54 16.45
N LEU A 8 -30.31 9.40 15.91
CA LEU A 8 -29.49 8.23 15.69
C LEU A 8 -28.45 8.61 14.63
N ALA A 9 -27.23 8.91 15.06
CA ALA A 9 -26.08 8.97 14.16
C ALA A 9 -25.77 7.54 13.74
N VAL A 10 -26.43 7.08 12.67
CA VAL A 10 -25.97 5.91 11.93
C VAL A 10 -24.67 6.36 11.26
N LEU A 11 -23.53 5.82 11.71
CA LEU A 11 -22.32 5.82 10.89
C LEU A 11 -22.69 4.99 9.65
N ASP A 12 -22.98 5.69 8.57
CA ASP A 12 -23.12 5.09 7.26
C ASP A 12 -21.72 4.64 6.84
N ALA A 13 -21.32 3.43 7.23
CA ALA A 13 -20.25 2.75 6.54
C ALA A 13 -20.79 2.56 5.12
N ALA A 14 -20.33 3.37 4.17
CA ALA A 14 -20.69 3.21 2.78
C ALA A 14 -20.29 1.78 2.38
N VAL A 15 -21.26 0.88 2.29
CA VAL A 15 -21.07 -0.43 1.70
C VAL A 15 -20.94 -0.15 0.21
N THR A 16 -19.72 0.09 -0.25
CA THR A 16 -19.43 0.26 -1.67
C THR A 16 -19.73 -1.07 -2.34
N SER A 17 -20.87 -1.15 -3.03
CA SER A 17 -21.18 -2.29 -3.89
C SER A 17 -20.18 -2.33 -5.04
N LEU A 18 -19.62 -3.50 -5.31
CA LEU A 18 -18.73 -3.69 -6.47
C LEU A 18 -19.52 -3.49 -7.77
N ALA A 19 -18.82 -2.97 -8.78
CA ALA A 19 -19.28 -3.08 -10.16
C ALA A 19 -19.26 -4.56 -10.58
N THR A 20 -20.01 -4.91 -11.63
CA THR A 20 -19.99 -6.28 -12.19
C THR A 20 -19.48 -6.27 -13.61
N ALA A 21 -18.75 -7.31 -13.97
CA ALA A 21 -18.24 -7.59 -15.30
C ALA A 21 -18.33 -9.10 -15.59
N THR A 22 -18.13 -9.45 -16.85
CA THR A 22 -17.96 -10.85 -17.28
C THR A 22 -16.73 -10.89 -18.16
N GLU A 23 -15.98 -11.98 -18.10
CA GLU A 23 -14.87 -12.24 -19.01
C GLU A 23 -15.32 -12.12 -20.47
N THR A 24 -14.39 -11.78 -21.35
CA THR A 24 -14.63 -11.74 -22.79
C THR A 24 -13.57 -12.55 -23.50
N GLU A 25 -14.02 -13.62 -24.14
CA GLU A 25 -13.18 -14.52 -24.92
C GLU A 25 -12.90 -13.97 -26.34
N THR A 26 -11.70 -14.14 -26.89
CA THR A 26 -10.52 -14.83 -26.30
C THR A 26 -9.76 -13.93 -25.32
N ASN A 27 -9.35 -14.45 -24.17
CA ASN A 27 -8.47 -13.76 -23.20
C ASN A 27 -7.25 -14.61 -22.77
N ASP A 28 -6.90 -15.63 -23.55
CA ASP A 28 -5.82 -16.62 -23.32
C ASP A 28 -4.40 -16.03 -23.21
N SER A 29 -4.25 -14.73 -23.47
CA SER A 29 -2.97 -14.06 -23.55
C SER A 29 -3.04 -12.66 -22.93
N ARG A 30 -1.94 -12.22 -22.31
CA ARG A 30 -1.86 -10.89 -21.68
C ARG A 30 -2.27 -9.73 -22.62
N PRO A 31 -1.88 -9.70 -23.91
CA PRO A 31 -2.39 -8.71 -24.87
C PRO A 31 -3.91 -8.71 -25.10
N ASP A 32 -4.57 -9.85 -24.89
CA ASP A 32 -6.00 -10.05 -25.13
C ASP A 32 -6.81 -10.05 -23.82
N ALA A 33 -6.18 -9.64 -22.71
CA ALA A 33 -6.79 -9.66 -21.40
C ALA A 33 -8.13 -8.92 -21.35
N THR A 34 -9.10 -9.49 -20.63
CA THR A 34 -10.34 -8.78 -20.30
C THR A 34 -10.02 -7.61 -19.37
N LEU A 35 -10.35 -6.38 -19.80
CA LEU A 35 -10.11 -5.19 -18.99
C LEU A 35 -11.25 -4.97 -17.99
N VAL A 36 -10.91 -4.78 -16.72
CA VAL A 36 -11.83 -4.48 -15.63
C VAL A 36 -11.35 -3.25 -14.84
N SER A 37 -12.27 -2.59 -14.15
CA SER A 37 -11.94 -1.50 -13.22
C SER A 37 -11.63 -2.06 -11.83
N LEU A 38 -10.94 -1.28 -10.99
CA LEU A 38 -10.90 -1.56 -9.55
C LEU A 38 -12.32 -1.55 -8.96
N ASN A 39 -12.50 -2.26 -7.85
CA ASN A 39 -13.78 -2.50 -7.18
C ASN A 39 -14.81 -3.14 -8.11
N THR A 40 -14.38 -4.12 -8.90
CA THR A 40 -15.21 -4.91 -9.81
C THR A 40 -15.18 -6.38 -9.42
N GLU A 41 -16.35 -7.02 -9.52
CA GLU A 41 -16.54 -8.46 -9.53
C GLU A 41 -16.73 -8.92 -10.98
N ALA A 42 -15.82 -9.75 -11.48
CA ALA A 42 -15.83 -10.32 -12.82
C ALA A 42 -16.13 -11.82 -12.74
N THR A 43 -17.12 -12.29 -13.50
CA THR A 43 -17.42 -13.73 -13.61
C THR A 43 -16.78 -14.33 -14.85
N GLY A 44 -16.41 -15.60 -14.76
CA GLY A 44 -15.84 -16.36 -15.89
C GLY A 44 -15.93 -17.87 -15.71
N GLU A 45 -15.46 -18.61 -16.71
CA GLU A 45 -15.48 -20.07 -16.82
C GLU A 45 -14.13 -20.57 -17.31
N LEU A 46 -13.32 -21.13 -16.41
CA LEU A 46 -12.03 -21.68 -16.79
C LEU A 46 -12.22 -23.05 -17.44
N THR A 47 -11.77 -23.24 -18.67
CA THR A 47 -11.83 -24.54 -19.36
C THR A 47 -10.52 -25.33 -19.23
N SER A 48 -10.44 -26.54 -19.82
CA SER A 48 -9.27 -27.41 -19.63
C SER A 48 -8.07 -26.91 -20.43
N GLY A 49 -6.96 -26.66 -19.74
CA GLY A 49 -5.74 -26.09 -20.33
C GLY A 49 -5.84 -24.59 -20.62
N ASP A 50 -6.85 -23.93 -20.05
CA ASP A 50 -7.22 -22.55 -20.29
C ASP A 50 -6.45 -21.56 -19.40
N VAL A 51 -6.39 -20.30 -19.83
CA VAL A 51 -5.77 -19.21 -19.10
C VAL A 51 -6.57 -17.92 -19.27
N ASP A 52 -7.28 -17.51 -18.24
CA ASP A 52 -7.99 -16.23 -18.28
C ASP A 52 -7.10 -15.08 -17.83
N TRP A 53 -6.78 -14.16 -18.73
CA TRP A 53 -6.11 -12.91 -18.38
C TRP A 53 -7.11 -11.78 -18.12
N PHE A 54 -6.89 -11.07 -17.02
CA PHE A 54 -7.55 -9.78 -16.74
C PHE A 54 -6.53 -8.67 -16.54
N GLY A 55 -6.87 -7.46 -16.98
CA GLY A 55 -6.06 -6.26 -16.82
C GLY A 55 -6.83 -5.14 -16.15
N PHE A 56 -6.15 -4.36 -15.30
CA PHE A 56 -6.73 -3.21 -14.61
C PHE A 56 -5.65 -2.17 -14.29
N ASP A 57 -6.05 -0.90 -14.26
CA ASP A 57 -5.16 0.20 -13.88
C ASP A 57 -5.23 0.46 -12.37
N VAL A 58 -4.08 0.63 -11.73
CA VAL A 58 -3.97 0.93 -10.29
C VAL A 58 -2.87 1.94 -10.03
N ASP A 59 -3.12 2.82 -9.05
CA ASP A 59 -2.18 3.86 -8.63
C ASP A 59 -1.20 3.36 -7.55
N SER A 60 -0.02 3.97 -7.47
CA SER A 60 0.90 3.76 -6.36
C SER A 60 0.26 4.13 -5.03
N GLU A 61 0.72 3.48 -3.95
CA GLU A 61 0.22 3.60 -2.58
C GLU A 61 -1.18 2.98 -2.35
N THR A 62 -1.74 2.29 -3.34
CA THR A 62 -2.92 1.43 -3.18
C THR A 62 -2.56 0.11 -2.54
N ASP A 63 -3.34 -0.32 -1.54
CA ASP A 63 -3.32 -1.69 -1.02
C ASP A 63 -4.24 -2.55 -1.90
N LEU A 64 -3.66 -3.17 -2.93
CA LEU A 64 -4.40 -3.94 -3.93
C LEU A 64 -4.71 -5.33 -3.38
N THR A 65 -5.97 -5.76 -3.48
CA THR A 65 -6.37 -7.15 -3.28
C THR A 65 -7.01 -7.71 -4.55
N VAL A 66 -6.52 -8.87 -4.98
CA VAL A 66 -7.17 -9.69 -6.00
C VAL A 66 -7.58 -10.99 -5.36
N GLU A 67 -8.88 -11.27 -5.36
CA GLU A 67 -9.47 -12.49 -4.84
C GLU A 67 -10.15 -13.27 -5.96
N VAL A 68 -10.03 -14.59 -5.94
CA VAL A 68 -10.80 -15.48 -6.81
C VAL A 68 -11.56 -16.47 -5.95
N THR A 69 -12.85 -16.61 -6.24
CA THR A 69 -13.72 -17.64 -5.68
C THR A 69 -14.09 -18.62 -6.78
N ARG A 70 -13.92 -19.91 -6.50
CA ARG A 70 -14.33 -21.03 -7.36
C ARG A 70 -15.78 -21.35 -7.06
N ASP A 71 -16.66 -21.04 -8.01
CA ASP A 71 -18.09 -21.29 -7.86
C ASP A 71 -18.43 -22.75 -8.20
N THR A 72 -17.67 -23.36 -9.11
CA THR A 72 -17.74 -24.78 -9.44
C THR A 72 -16.35 -25.38 -9.69
N GLY A 73 -16.27 -26.71 -9.78
CA GLY A 73 -15.02 -27.46 -10.00
C GLY A 73 -14.28 -27.85 -8.72
N ASP A 74 -13.44 -28.88 -8.80
CA ASP A 74 -12.75 -29.51 -7.67
C ASP A 74 -11.24 -29.72 -7.89
N GLY A 75 -10.72 -29.32 -9.06
CA GLY A 75 -9.29 -29.35 -9.34
C GLY A 75 -8.52 -28.13 -8.82
N VAL A 76 -7.33 -27.93 -9.37
CA VAL A 76 -6.42 -26.84 -8.93
C VAL A 76 -6.18 -25.86 -10.07
N ALA A 77 -6.43 -24.58 -9.79
CA ALA A 77 -6.01 -23.45 -10.62
C ALA A 77 -4.87 -22.68 -9.94
N ALA A 78 -4.24 -21.75 -10.65
CA ALA A 78 -3.31 -20.78 -10.09
C ALA A 78 -3.72 -19.35 -10.45
N LEU A 79 -3.75 -18.48 -9.45
CA LEU A 79 -3.93 -17.03 -9.60
C LEU A 79 -2.55 -16.38 -9.50
N SER A 80 -2.11 -15.72 -10.58
CA SER A 80 -0.82 -15.03 -10.65
C SER A 80 -1.02 -13.53 -10.88
N LEU A 81 -0.34 -12.69 -10.09
CA LEU A 81 -0.36 -11.23 -10.23
C LEU A 81 0.93 -10.72 -10.90
N TYR A 82 0.77 -9.81 -11.85
CA TYR A 82 1.85 -9.14 -12.56
C TYR A 82 1.63 -7.62 -12.51
N GLY A 83 2.67 -6.88 -12.15
CA GLY A 83 2.70 -5.42 -12.27
C GLY A 83 3.45 -4.96 -13.53
N PRO A 84 3.65 -3.64 -13.68
CA PRO A 84 4.41 -3.05 -14.78
C PRO A 84 5.83 -3.60 -14.90
N ASP A 85 6.46 -3.93 -13.77
CA ASP A 85 7.84 -4.43 -13.71
C ASP A 85 7.95 -5.97 -13.80
N GLY A 86 6.82 -6.68 -13.95
CA GLY A 86 6.78 -8.14 -14.06
C GLY A 86 6.00 -8.83 -12.94
N PHE A 87 6.33 -10.10 -12.70
CA PHE A 87 5.67 -10.95 -11.71
C PHE A 87 5.72 -10.36 -10.29
N ARG A 88 4.60 -10.47 -9.56
CA ARG A 88 4.49 -10.02 -8.16
C ARG A 88 4.36 -11.22 -7.22
N ASP A 89 3.29 -12.00 -7.40
CA ASP A 89 2.97 -13.11 -6.51
C ASP A 89 2.06 -14.13 -7.20
N GLN A 90 1.96 -15.33 -6.63
CA GLN A 90 1.07 -16.39 -7.11
C GLN A 90 0.56 -17.23 -5.95
N VAL A 91 -0.72 -17.58 -6.02
CA VAL A 91 -1.37 -18.53 -5.11
C VAL A 91 -2.05 -19.65 -5.89
N TYR A 92 -2.08 -20.85 -5.31
CA TYR A 92 -2.88 -21.96 -5.84
C TYR A 92 -4.30 -21.89 -5.29
N VAL A 93 -5.25 -22.17 -6.16
CA VAL A 93 -6.69 -22.17 -5.88
C VAL A 93 -7.18 -23.61 -6.01
N GLY A 94 -7.19 -24.33 -4.89
CA GLY A 94 -7.68 -25.72 -4.82
C GLY A 94 -8.92 -25.89 -3.93
N GLY A 95 -9.43 -24.80 -3.36
CA GLY A 95 -10.66 -24.75 -2.56
C GLY A 95 -11.49 -23.52 -2.95
N ASP A 96 -12.45 -23.15 -2.10
CA ASP A 96 -13.47 -22.16 -2.46
C ASP A 96 -12.90 -20.78 -2.83
N THR A 97 -11.96 -20.22 -2.05
CA THR A 97 -11.46 -18.86 -2.28
C THR A 97 -9.95 -18.75 -2.03
N ALA A 98 -9.25 -17.97 -2.85
CA ALA A 98 -7.85 -17.60 -2.67
C ALA A 98 -7.61 -16.14 -3.07
N ARG A 99 -6.59 -15.49 -2.51
CA ARG A 99 -6.28 -14.09 -2.79
C ARG A 99 -4.78 -13.79 -2.83
N VAL A 100 -4.43 -12.77 -3.58
CA VAL A 100 -3.12 -12.10 -3.59
C VAL A 100 -3.32 -10.65 -3.13
N THR A 101 -2.40 -10.16 -2.31
CA THR A 101 -2.38 -8.75 -1.85
C THR A 101 -1.04 -8.10 -2.19
N GLU A 102 -1.07 -6.86 -2.67
CA GLU A 102 0.14 -6.11 -3.05
C GLU A 102 0.00 -4.65 -2.62
N LEU A 103 1.01 -4.12 -1.93
CA LEU A 103 1.14 -2.68 -1.77
C LEU A 103 1.78 -2.10 -3.03
N VAL A 104 0.97 -1.45 -3.86
CA VAL A 104 1.37 -0.96 -5.18
C VAL A 104 2.44 0.13 -5.02
N SER A 105 3.63 -0.12 -5.55
CA SER A 105 4.75 0.84 -5.52
C SER A 105 4.86 1.68 -6.81
N THR A 106 4.25 1.22 -7.90
CA THR A 106 4.35 1.84 -9.22
C THR A 106 2.96 1.92 -9.86
N THR A 107 2.47 3.13 -10.12
CA THR A 107 1.24 3.34 -10.90
C THR A 107 1.38 2.69 -12.28
N GLY A 108 0.35 1.97 -12.71
CA GLY A 108 0.25 1.46 -14.06
C GLY A 108 -0.76 0.32 -14.21
N THR A 109 -0.72 -0.34 -15.36
CA THR A 109 -1.58 -1.48 -15.64
C THR A 109 -1.00 -2.75 -15.02
N TYR A 110 -1.78 -3.35 -14.14
CA TYR A 110 -1.54 -4.66 -13.54
C TYR A 110 -2.36 -5.71 -14.28
N PHE A 111 -1.90 -6.95 -14.21
CA PHE A 111 -2.52 -8.09 -14.86
C PHE A 111 -2.61 -9.25 -13.89
N VAL A 112 -3.68 -10.02 -14.02
CA VAL A 112 -3.83 -11.31 -13.35
C VAL A 112 -4.07 -12.38 -14.39
N ALA A 113 -3.50 -13.56 -14.13
CA ALA A 113 -3.74 -14.76 -14.92
C ALA A 113 -4.30 -15.84 -14.01
N LEU A 114 -5.48 -16.37 -14.35
CA LEU A 114 -6.05 -17.55 -13.74
C LEU A 114 -5.83 -18.74 -14.67
N VAL A 115 -5.11 -19.76 -14.21
CA VAL A 115 -4.61 -20.85 -15.06
C VAL A 115 -5.13 -22.19 -14.55
N ASP A 116 -5.66 -23.04 -15.44
CA ASP A 116 -5.92 -24.45 -15.12
C ASP A 116 -4.59 -25.21 -15.00
N LEU A 117 -4.33 -25.82 -13.84
CA LEU A 117 -3.12 -26.62 -13.61
C LEU A 117 -3.40 -28.11 -13.48
N ASN A 118 -4.49 -28.49 -12.82
CA ASN A 118 -4.83 -29.89 -12.57
C ASN A 118 -6.34 -30.06 -12.50
N GLY A 119 -7.01 -29.84 -13.63
CA GLY A 119 -8.47 -29.94 -13.72
C GLY A 119 -9.18 -28.86 -12.92
N GLY A 120 -8.55 -27.70 -12.72
CA GLY A 120 -9.12 -26.51 -12.08
C GLY A 120 -10.22 -25.84 -12.90
N THR A 121 -10.88 -26.58 -13.78
CA THR A 121 -11.93 -26.10 -14.68
C THR A 121 -13.21 -25.82 -13.93
N GLY A 122 -13.99 -24.84 -14.38
CA GLY A 122 -15.29 -24.48 -13.83
C GLY A 122 -15.43 -22.98 -13.64
N SER A 123 -16.66 -22.56 -13.35
CA SER A 123 -17.02 -21.17 -13.11
C SER A 123 -16.29 -20.58 -11.90
N TYR A 124 -15.95 -19.30 -12.00
CA TYR A 124 -15.32 -18.53 -10.95
C TYR A 124 -15.80 -17.08 -10.94
N THR A 125 -15.51 -16.44 -9.82
CA THR A 125 -15.73 -15.01 -9.59
C THR A 125 -14.41 -14.38 -9.16
N LEU A 126 -13.90 -13.42 -9.92
CA LEU A 126 -12.69 -12.65 -9.68
C LEU A 126 -13.04 -11.24 -9.18
N THR A 127 -12.51 -10.87 -8.03
CA THR A 127 -12.72 -9.58 -7.40
C THR A 127 -11.41 -8.81 -7.32
N VAL A 128 -11.41 -7.59 -7.83
CA VAL A 128 -10.27 -6.65 -7.72
C VAL A 128 -10.72 -5.47 -6.87
N THR A 129 -10.06 -5.23 -5.73
CA THR A 129 -10.40 -4.14 -4.81
C THR A 129 -9.19 -3.28 -4.49
N ASP A 130 -9.45 -1.98 -4.32
CA ASP A 130 -8.50 -1.07 -3.72
C ASP A 130 -8.76 -0.91 -2.23
N GLY A 131 -7.68 -0.96 -1.46
CA GLY A 131 -7.59 -0.39 -0.13
C GLY A 131 -6.81 0.90 -0.20
N THR A 132 -7.25 1.92 0.54
CA THR A 132 -6.39 3.07 0.83
C THR A 132 -5.49 2.72 2.00
N GLN A 133 -4.18 2.91 1.88
CA GLN A 133 -3.34 2.96 3.06
C GLN A 133 -3.79 4.13 3.95
N GLU A 134 -4.06 3.84 5.22
CA GLU A 134 -4.15 4.92 6.20
C GLU A 134 -2.78 5.60 6.27
N THR A 135 -2.68 6.83 5.78
CA THR A 135 -1.49 7.64 5.94
C THR A 135 -1.25 7.81 7.44
N ALA A 136 -0.25 7.12 7.99
CA ALA A 136 0.19 7.35 9.35
C ALA A 136 0.50 8.85 9.48
N THR A 137 -0.24 9.55 10.35
CA THR A 137 0.05 10.96 10.63
C THR A 137 1.50 11.04 11.09
N ALA A 138 2.34 11.74 10.31
CA ALA A 138 3.74 11.90 10.65
C ALA A 138 3.86 12.39 12.09
N THR A 139 4.53 11.61 12.95
CA THR A 139 4.85 12.07 14.30
C THR A 139 5.72 13.31 14.15
N PRO A 140 5.33 14.48 14.70
CA PRO A 140 6.13 15.68 14.54
C PRO A 140 7.53 15.44 15.12
N THR A 141 8.56 15.63 14.28
CA THR A 141 9.95 15.63 14.74
C THR A 141 10.08 16.66 15.86
N PRO A 142 10.58 16.30 17.05
CA PRO A 142 10.73 17.28 18.13
C PRO A 142 11.66 18.40 17.66
N THR A 143 11.14 19.63 17.65
CA THR A 143 11.93 20.83 17.40
C THR A 143 13.03 20.92 18.45
N ALA A 144 14.30 20.94 18.04
CA ALA A 144 15.42 21.15 18.95
C ALA A 144 15.19 22.42 19.76
N THR A 145 15.09 22.28 21.09
CA THR A 145 14.98 23.43 21.99
C THR A 145 16.33 24.13 22.01
N ALA A 146 16.37 25.41 21.60
CA ALA A 146 17.58 26.21 21.66
C ALA A 146 18.14 26.20 23.10
N THR A 147 19.38 25.74 23.27
CA THR A 147 20.10 25.87 24.54
C THR A 147 20.27 27.36 24.83
N PRO A 148 19.83 27.87 26.00
CA PRO A 148 20.03 29.28 26.32
C PRO A 148 21.52 29.58 26.37
N THR A 149 21.96 30.56 25.58
CA THR A 149 23.32 31.12 25.67
C THR A 149 23.50 31.69 27.09
N PRO A 150 24.54 31.30 27.84
CA PRO A 150 24.77 31.88 29.15
C PRO A 150 25.00 33.39 29.02
N THR A 151 24.19 34.18 29.72
CA THR A 151 24.36 35.62 29.84
C THR A 151 25.68 35.90 30.54
N ALA A 152 26.59 36.61 29.86
CA ALA A 152 27.82 37.09 30.49
C ALA A 152 27.48 37.92 31.74
N THR A 153 27.94 37.47 32.90
CA THR A 153 27.89 38.27 34.13
C THR A 153 28.77 39.50 33.93
N ALA A 154 28.20 40.69 34.11
CA ALA A 154 28.98 41.92 34.07
C ALA A 154 30.06 41.87 35.15
N THR A 155 31.32 41.97 34.73
CA THR A 155 32.46 42.13 35.63
C THR A 155 32.28 43.44 36.42
N PRO A 156 32.37 43.44 37.76
CA PRO A 156 32.40 44.69 38.50
C PRO A 156 33.60 45.50 38.03
N ILE A 157 33.37 46.76 37.70
CA ILE A 157 34.45 47.73 37.42
C ILE A 157 35.17 47.93 38.76
N VAL A 158 36.30 47.25 38.92
CA VAL A 158 37.24 47.52 40.01
C VAL A 158 38.09 48.68 39.51
N ASP A 159 37.80 49.87 40.03
CA ASP A 159 38.67 51.03 39.95
C ASP A 159 39.79 50.81 40.96
N ASP A 160 40.78 50.00 40.59
CA ASP A 160 42.04 49.87 41.31
C ASP A 160 43.18 50.06 40.30
N ASP A 161 43.59 51.33 40.18
CA ASP A 161 44.98 51.74 40.15
C ASP A 161 45.88 50.68 40.83
N TYR A 162 46.66 49.91 40.07
CA TYR A 162 47.98 49.35 40.45
C TYR A 162 48.50 48.34 39.40
N GLY A 163 49.51 48.75 38.64
CA GLY A 163 50.66 47.89 38.27
C GLY A 163 50.62 47.09 36.96
N ASP A 164 51.37 47.57 35.96
CA ASP A 164 51.98 46.75 34.90
C ASP A 164 52.67 45.51 35.51
N GLN A 165 52.40 44.30 34.99
CA GLN A 165 53.42 43.25 34.79
C GLN A 165 52.96 42.22 33.72
N ASP A 166 53.72 42.25 32.65
CA ASP A 166 53.85 41.33 31.52
C ASP A 166 54.41 39.96 31.94
N TYR A 167 53.73 38.82 31.67
CA TYR A 167 54.37 37.47 31.59
C TYR A 167 53.50 36.42 30.86
N GLY A 168 54.04 35.87 29.75
CA GLY A 168 54.04 34.40 29.55
C GLY A 168 53.27 33.78 28.38
N PHE A 169 53.65 34.05 27.12
CA PHE A 169 53.33 33.16 25.99
C PHE A 169 54.36 32.02 25.93
N TYR A 170 53.99 30.79 26.31
CA TYR A 170 54.64 29.56 25.85
C TYR A 170 53.70 28.37 26.03
N GLY A 171 53.52 27.56 24.98
CA GLY A 171 52.92 26.23 25.14
C GLY A 171 52.41 25.58 23.87
N PHE A 172 53.32 25.16 23.00
CA PHE A 172 53.07 24.23 21.91
C PHE A 172 52.59 22.86 22.44
N GLY A 173 51.83 22.13 21.62
CA GLY A 173 51.58 20.70 21.85
C GLY A 173 50.58 20.09 20.89
N GLY A 174 51.02 19.78 19.66
CA GLY A 174 50.35 18.75 18.86
C GLY A 174 50.79 17.36 19.30
N THR A 175 49.96 16.33 19.09
CA THR A 175 50.21 15.20 18.18
C THR A 175 49.15 14.10 18.36
N GLU A 176 48.75 13.58 17.19
CA GLU A 176 48.06 12.33 16.82
C GLU A 176 46.65 12.02 17.34
#